data_AF-A0A3A4ZNU9-F1
#
_entry.id   AF-A0A3A4ZNU9-F1
#
_cell.length_a   1.000
_cell.length_b   1.000
_cell.length_c   1.000
_cell.angle_alpha   90.00
_cell.angle_beta   90.00
_cell.angle_gamma   90.00
#
_symmetry.space_group_name_H-M   'P 1'
#
loop_
_entity.id
_entity.type
_entity.pdbx_description
1 polymer ?
#
loop_
_entity_poly.entity_id
_entity_poly.type
_entity_poly.pdbx_seq_one_letter_code
_entity_poly.pdbx_strand_id
1 'polypeptide(L)' 'MVERNIIESLRKLEGTSLSTIVYFKDGQSRVGEISVFDEANGDFVISDERGDVQFNVSQVKSLF' A
#
# COMPACT_ATOMS: atom_id res chain seq x y z
N MET A 1 12.91 7.75 -8.13
CA MET A 1 12.44 8.81 -7.20
C MET A 1 11.05 8.50 -6.65
N VAL A 2 10.09 8.05 -7.48
CA VAL A 2 8.70 7.73 -7.05
C VAL A 2 8.60 6.54 -6.08
N GLU A 3 9.29 5.42 -6.35
CA GLU A 3 9.21 4.22 -5.49
C GLU A 3 9.71 4.46 -4.06
N ARG A 4 10.74 5.29 -3.89
CA ARG A 4 11.24 5.65 -2.55
C ARG A 4 10.18 6.37 -1.71
N ASN A 5 9.42 7.28 -2.32
CA ASN A 5 8.35 7.99 -1.62
C ASN A 5 7.20 7.04 -1.23
N ILE A 6 6.89 6.06 -2.07
CA ILE A 6 5.85 5.06 -1.78
C ILE A 6 6.28 4.19 -0.59
N ILE A 7 7.52 3.71 -0.59
CA ILE A 7 8.10 2.92 0.53
C ILE A 7 8.07 3.71 1.84
N GLU A 8 8.51 4.97 1.82
CA GLU A 8 8.50 5.82 3.01
C GLU A 8 7.09 6.09 3.54
N SER A 9 6.08 6.18 2.66
CA SER A 9 4.69 6.32 3.07
C SER A 9 4.12 5.01 3.63
N LEU A 10 4.38 3.86 3.00
CA LEU A 10 3.93 2.56 3.51
C LEU A 10 4.48 2.29 4.91
N ARG A 11 5.76 2.58 5.15
CA ARG A 11 6.38 2.47 6.49
C ARG A 11 5.71 3.35 7.55
N LYS A 12 5.13 4.49 7.17
CA LYS A 12 4.40 5.38 8.09
C LYS A 12 2.97 4.92 8.35
N LEU A 13 2.36 4.24 7.39
CA LEU A 13 0.98 3.79 7.43
C LEU A 13 0.83 2.40 8.05
N GLU A 14 1.88 1.57 7.98
CA GLU A 14 1.90 0.23 8.57
C GLU A 14 1.52 0.27 10.06
N GLY A 15 0.51 -0.52 10.42
CA GLY A 15 0.03 -0.63 11.80
C GLY A 15 -0.76 0.59 12.29
N THR A 16 -1.05 1.55 11.41
CA THR A 16 -1.97 2.65 11.71
C THR A 16 -3.40 2.29 11.28
N SER A 17 -4.40 2.76 12.03
CA SER A 17 -5.81 2.63 11.64
C SER A 17 -6.25 3.70 10.63
N LEU A 18 -5.32 4.19 9.80
CA LEU A 18 -5.61 5.18 8.78
C LEU A 18 -5.94 4.45 7.48
N SER A 19 -7.15 4.67 6.99
CA SER A 19 -7.51 4.26 5.64
C SER A 19 -6.78 5.12 4.61
N THR A 20 -6.08 4.48 3.68
CA THR A 20 -5.36 5.11 2.58
C THR A 20 -5.93 4.66 1.25
N ILE A 21 -5.88 5.53 0.25
CA ILE A 21 -6.23 5.19 -1.14
C ILE A 21 -4.94 4.87 -1.89
N VAL A 22 -4.85 3.65 -2.43
CA VAL A 22 -3.74 3.19 -3.27
C VAL A 22 -4.18 3.17 -4.73
N TYR A 23 -3.43 3.86 -5.59
CA TYR A 23 -3.63 3.85 -7.03
C TYR A 23 -2.58 2.96 -7.70
N PHE A 24 -3.03 2.00 -8.50
CA PHE A 24 -2.17 1.05 -9.21
C PHE A 24 -1.87 1.51 -10.64
N LYS A 25 -0.79 0.97 -11.21
CA LYS A 25 -0.33 1.29 -12.57
C LYS A 25 -1.28 0.79 -13.66
N ASP A 26 -2.08 -0.23 -13.37
CA ASP A 26 -3.12 -0.77 -14.27
C ASP A 26 -4.40 0.08 -14.31
N GLY A 27 -4.46 1.15 -13.51
CA GLY A 27 -5.60 2.06 -13.42
C GLY A 27 -6.60 1.70 -12.33
N GLN A 28 -6.41 0.59 -11.62
CA GLN A 28 -7.25 0.26 -10.46
C GLN A 28 -6.90 1.10 -9.24
N SER A 29 -7.83 1.18 -8.29
CA SER A 29 -7.58 1.73 -6.97
C SER A 29 -8.18 0.85 -5.88
N ARG A 30 -7.58 0.90 -4.69
CA ARG A 30 -8.06 0.24 -3.48
C ARG A 30 -8.04 1.22 -2.32
N VAL A 31 -8.97 1.04 -1.39
CA VAL A 31 -9.07 1.82 -0.17
C VAL A 31 -9.05 0.85 0.99
N GLY A 32 -8.19 1.08 1.96
CA GLY A 32 -8.09 0.23 3.15
C GLY A 32 -6.93 0.65 4.05
N GLU A 33 -6.76 -0.08 5.13
CA GLU A 33 -5.67 0.12 6.08
C GLU A 33 -4.43 -0.66 5.63
N ILE A 34 -3.25 -0.08 5.82
CA ILE A 34 -1.99 -0.80 5.56
C ILE A 34 -1.62 -1.57 6.83
N SER A 35 -1.84 -2.88 6.81
CA SER A 35 -1.65 -3.73 8.00
C SER A 35 -0.23 -4.26 8.14
N VAL A 36 0.43 -4.60 7.02
CA VAL A 36 1.78 -5.19 6.99
C VAL A 36 2.56 -4.62 5.81
N PHE A 37 3.86 -4.34 6.01
CA PHE A 37 4.79 -3.96 4.95
C PHE A 37 6.13 -4.69 5.08
N ASP A 38 6.43 -5.56 4.11
CA ASP A 38 7.75 -6.16 3.92
C ASP A 38 8.57 -5.34 2.93
N GLU A 39 9.42 -4.47 3.47
CA GLU A 39 10.29 -3.59 2.67
C GLU A 39 11.33 -4.35 1.84
N ALA A 40 11.78 -5.54 2.28
CA ALA A 40 12.81 -6.29 1.57
C ALA A 40 12.28 -6.83 0.23
N ASN A 41 11.02 -7.26 0.22
CA ASN A 41 10.34 -7.76 -0.98
C ASN A 41 9.46 -6.70 -1.66
N GLY A 42 9.21 -5.58 -0.96
CA GLY A 42 8.31 -4.52 -1.42
C GLY A 42 6.83 -4.94 -1.35
N ASP A 43 6.50 -5.95 -0.57
CA ASP A 43 5.15 -6.48 -0.44
C ASP A 43 4.42 -5.78 0.70
N PHE A 44 3.13 -5.53 0.54
CA PHE A 44 2.28 -4.95 1.58
C PHE A 44 0.87 -5.52 1.53
N VAL A 45 0.16 -5.42 2.65
CA VAL A 45 -1.24 -5.86 2.77
C VAL A 45 -2.15 -4.66 2.94
N ILE A 46 -3.20 -4.61 2.12
CA ILE A 46 -4.34 -3.72 2.32
C ILE A 46 -5.46 -4.53 2.96
N SER A 47 -5.93 -4.08 4.12
CA SER A 47 -7.06 -4.64 4.85
C SER A 47 -8.30 -3.77 4.62
N ASP A 48 -9.36 -4.34 4.06
CA ASP A 48 -10.66 -3.69 3.87
C ASP A 48 -11.84 -4.57 4.39
N GLU A 49 -13.09 -4.10 4.24
CA GLU A 49 -14.28 -4.84 4.68
C GLU A 49 -14.48 -6.22 4.00
N ARG A 50 -13.78 -6.46 2.88
CA ARG A 50 -13.81 -7.71 2.09
C ARG A 50 -12.67 -8.64 2.49
N GLY A 51 -11.75 -8.19 3.35
CA GLY A 51 -10.62 -8.95 3.88
C GLY A 51 -9.27 -8.39 3.46
N ASP A 52 -8.24 -9.19 3.71
CA ASP A 52 -6.84 -8.82 3.49
C ASP A 52 -6.39 -9.22 2.08
N VAL A 53 -5.74 -8.28 1.38
CA VAL A 53 -5.18 -8.52 0.04
C VAL A 53 -3.74 -8.02 -0.02
N GLN A 54 -2.83 -8.89 -0.48
CA GLN A 54 -1.42 -8.58 -0.65
C GLN A 54 -1.14 -7.99 -2.04
N PHE A 55 -0.29 -6.95 -2.08
CA PHE A 55 0.18 -6.28 -3.29
C PHE A 55 1.68 -6.02 -3.23
N ASN A 56 2.29 -5.71 -4.38
CA ASN A 56 3.68 -5.30 -4.45
C ASN A 56 3.83 -3.82 -4.84
N VAL A 57 4.78 -3.12 -4.24
CA VAL A 57 5.07 -1.70 -4.47
C VAL A 57 5.37 -1.39 -5.94
N SER A 58 5.93 -2.35 -6.68
CA SER A 58 6.17 -2.21 -8.12
C SER A 58 4.89 -2.02 -8.94
N GLN A 59 3.72 -2.39 -8.42
CA GLN A 59 2.42 -2.19 -9.05
C GLN A 59 1.79 -0.84 -8.69
N VAL A 60 2.32 -0.15 -7.68
CA VAL A 60 1.75 1.10 -7.17
C VAL A 60 2.22 2.30 -7.99
N LYS A 61 1.28 3.17 -8.32
CA LYS A 61 1.53 4.46 -8.98
C LYS A 61 1.65 5.59 -7.95
N SER A 62 0.77 5.63 -6.95
CA SER A 62 0.72 6.64 -5.89
C SER A 62 -0.21 6.20 -4.76
N LEU A 63 -0.09 6.81 -3.58
CA LEU A 63 -0.99 6.60 -2.43
C LEU A 63 -1.20 7.91 -1.65
N PHE A 64 -2.37 8.05 -1.01
CA PHE A 64 -2.82 9.25 -0.30
C PHE A 64 -3.58 8.93 0.99
#